data_AF-A0A2U2BQZ9-F1
#
_entry.id   AF-A0A2U2BQZ9-F1
#
_cell.length_a   1.000
_cell.length_b   1.000
_cell.length_c   1.000
_cell.angle_alpha   90.00
_cell.angle_beta   90.00
_cell.angle_gamma   90.00
#
_symmetry.space_group_name_H-M   'P 1'
#
loop_
_entity.id
_entity.type
_entity.pdbx_description
1 polymer ?
#
loop_
_entity_poly.entity_id
_entity_poly.type
_entity_poly.pdbx_seq_one_letter_code
_entity_poly.pdbx_strand_id
1 'polypeptide(L)'
;MLLGMLALGGTAFIAPSAAAAPNPCEPILAEPENNAAVTPRFDIRIFVDGSIEGCDVDGINLRVFEAESGRQVYADTSDCCQSYSTETPIVDMTMPEGSTRPDTRYNIHVALRDDARGLSFGTDSFSDQLSAPAVVTVTTSESLYRTARQPQQGLDAMVFAVDRRGRYGHAKAPDPEAARRSALEFCGNSDCEVIDEPVRARCHALAQRTEGGYWWGVGTGSSETDATANARRFCERAAPGGCEIDYSYCQ
;
A
#
# COMPACT_ATOMS: atom_id res chain seq x y z
N MET A 1 0.91 -66.30 65.27
CA MET A 1 -0.19 -66.06 64.30
C MET A 1 0.17 -64.78 63.56
N LEU A 2 0.35 -64.86 62.24
CA LEU A 2 1.07 -63.91 61.38
C LEU A 2 0.42 -62.52 61.30
N LEU A 3 1.23 -61.46 61.40
CA LEU A 3 0.93 -60.10 60.92
C LEU A 3 1.27 -60.02 59.42
N GLY A 4 0.28 -59.72 58.58
CA GLY A 4 0.47 -59.43 57.17
C GLY A 4 0.56 -57.92 56.92
N MET A 5 1.71 -57.44 56.48
CA MET A 5 1.90 -56.08 55.96
C MET A 5 1.53 -56.06 54.46
N LEU A 6 0.52 -55.28 54.09
CA LEU A 6 0.22 -54.90 52.71
C LEU A 6 1.00 -53.63 52.37
N ALA A 7 1.95 -53.73 51.46
CA ALA A 7 2.64 -52.60 50.85
C ALA A 7 1.87 -52.12 49.61
N LEU A 8 1.35 -50.89 49.65
CA LEU A 8 0.74 -50.21 48.50
C LEU A 8 1.86 -49.54 47.68
N GLY A 9 2.17 -50.10 46.51
CA GLY A 9 3.06 -49.48 45.53
C GLY A 9 2.36 -48.35 44.79
N GLY A 10 2.84 -47.11 44.97
CA GLY A 10 2.39 -45.95 44.20
C GLY A 10 3.17 -45.86 42.88
N THR A 11 2.47 -46.01 41.75
CA THR A 11 3.01 -45.67 40.43
C THR A 11 2.92 -44.17 40.23
N ALA A 12 4.05 -43.48 40.14
CA ALA A 12 4.11 -42.09 39.75
C ALA A 12 3.73 -41.95 38.26
N PHE A 13 2.59 -41.33 37.98
CA PHE A 13 2.22 -40.90 36.64
C PHE A 13 3.04 -39.65 36.29
N ILE A 14 4.01 -39.80 35.39
CA ILE A 14 4.69 -38.67 34.76
C ILE A 14 3.71 -38.13 33.71
N ALA A 15 3.12 -36.96 33.97
CA ALA A 15 2.33 -36.26 32.96
C ALA A 15 3.26 -35.88 31.79
N PRO A 16 2.88 -36.16 30.53
CA PRO A 16 3.65 -35.70 29.39
C PRO A 16 3.69 -34.17 29.41
N SER A 17 4.90 -33.61 29.30
CA SER A 17 5.10 -32.19 29.06
C SER A 17 4.35 -31.84 27.77
N ALA A 18 3.37 -30.94 27.86
CA ALA A 18 2.73 -30.39 26.67
C ALA A 18 3.82 -29.76 25.78
N ALA A 19 4.00 -30.31 24.59
CA ALA A 19 4.84 -29.68 23.58
C ALA A 19 4.29 -28.28 23.31
N ALA A 20 5.16 -27.27 23.31
CA ALA A 20 4.76 -25.92 22.91
C ALA A 20 4.13 -26.01 21.52
N ALA A 21 2.94 -25.44 21.35
CA ALA A 21 2.29 -25.38 20.05
C ALA A 21 3.21 -24.64 19.05
N PRO A 22 3.30 -25.10 17.79
CA PRO A 22 4.05 -24.37 16.76
C PRO A 22 3.52 -22.94 16.63
N ASN A 23 4.43 -21.99 16.39
CA ASN A 23 4.09 -20.60 16.18
C ASN A 23 3.27 -20.47 14.89
N PRO A 24 2.17 -19.71 14.88
CA PRO A 24 1.38 -19.52 13.66
C PRO A 24 2.21 -18.81 12.60
N CYS A 25 1.96 -19.13 11.33
CA CYS A 25 2.56 -18.48 10.18
C CYS A 25 2.40 -16.95 10.24
N GLU A 26 3.48 -16.19 10.03
CA GLU A 26 3.42 -14.73 9.97
C GLU A 26 3.33 -14.24 8.52
N PRO A 27 2.30 -13.44 8.16
CA PRO A 27 2.23 -12.83 6.84
C PRO A 27 3.20 -11.66 6.71
N ILE A 28 3.88 -11.58 5.56
CA ILE A 28 4.68 -10.43 5.15
C ILE A 28 3.93 -9.71 4.02
N LEU A 29 3.40 -8.53 4.33
CA LEU A 29 2.78 -7.66 3.33
C LEU A 29 3.90 -6.84 2.65
N ALA A 30 4.34 -7.32 1.49
CA ALA A 30 5.46 -6.73 0.75
C ALA A 30 5.03 -5.55 -0.12
N GLU A 31 3.82 -5.62 -0.69
CA GLU A 31 3.23 -4.51 -1.44
C GLU A 31 1.76 -4.34 -1.01
N PRO A 32 1.28 -3.09 -0.84
CA PRO A 32 2.06 -1.85 -0.84
C PRO A 32 2.94 -1.71 0.42
N GLU A 33 3.96 -0.84 0.39
CA GLU A 33 4.74 -0.51 1.58
C GLU A 33 3.92 0.28 2.61
N ASN A 34 4.35 0.22 3.89
CA ASN A 34 3.67 0.97 4.93
C ASN A 34 3.77 2.49 4.73
N ASN A 35 2.62 3.15 4.77
CA ASN A 35 2.38 4.56 4.46
C ASN A 35 2.57 4.95 2.98
N ALA A 36 2.58 4.00 2.05
CA ALA A 36 2.71 4.29 0.63
C ALA A 36 1.55 5.16 0.10
N ALA A 37 1.89 6.05 -0.85
CA ALA A 37 0.92 6.74 -1.69
C ALA A 37 0.62 5.89 -2.92
N VAL A 38 -0.64 5.52 -3.13
CA VAL A 38 -1.06 4.56 -4.17
C VAL A 38 -2.21 5.10 -5.01
N THR A 39 -2.47 4.51 -6.18
CA THR A 39 -3.76 4.76 -6.86
C THR A 39 -4.89 4.02 -6.10
N PRO A 40 -6.17 4.39 -6.25
CA PRO A 40 -7.31 3.57 -5.81
C PRO A 40 -7.31 2.10 -6.29
N ARG A 41 -6.55 1.80 -7.34
CA ARG A 41 -6.34 0.45 -7.88
C ARG A 41 -4.87 0.07 -7.67
N PHE A 42 -4.55 -0.44 -6.49
CA PHE A 42 -3.19 -0.81 -6.09
C PHE A 42 -3.05 -2.31 -5.88
N ASP A 43 -1.84 -2.82 -6.06
CA ASP A 43 -1.53 -4.24 -5.89
C ASP A 43 -1.27 -4.56 -4.42
N ILE A 44 -1.70 -5.75 -4.01
CA ILE A 44 -1.47 -6.33 -2.70
C ILE A 44 -0.71 -7.64 -2.92
N ARG A 45 0.51 -7.69 -2.38
CA ARG A 45 1.37 -8.87 -2.41
C ARG A 45 1.74 -9.32 -1.00
N ILE A 46 1.38 -10.56 -0.69
CA ILE A 46 1.58 -11.17 0.62
C ILE A 46 2.44 -12.41 0.46
N PHE A 47 3.47 -12.51 1.29
CA PHE A 47 4.34 -13.67 1.43
C PHE A 47 4.18 -14.28 2.82
N VAL A 48 4.74 -15.46 3.01
CA VAL A 48 4.86 -16.11 4.33
C VAL A 48 6.30 -15.92 4.81
N ASP A 49 6.48 -15.60 6.08
CA ASP A 49 7.82 -15.60 6.68
C ASP A 49 8.39 -17.02 6.72
N GLY A 50 9.37 -17.28 5.84
CA GLY A 50 10.06 -18.57 5.76
C GLY A 50 11.01 -18.87 6.91
N SER A 51 11.18 -17.97 7.88
CA SER A 51 11.96 -18.22 9.09
C SER A 51 11.24 -19.13 10.10
N ILE A 52 9.93 -19.35 9.93
CA ILE A 52 9.10 -20.16 10.81
C ILE A 52 9.06 -21.61 10.30
N GLU A 53 9.84 -22.50 10.92
CA GLU A 53 9.79 -23.93 10.61
C GLU A 53 8.44 -24.55 10.98
N GLY A 54 7.90 -25.40 10.10
CA GLY A 54 6.64 -26.13 10.34
C GLY A 54 5.38 -25.27 10.26
N CYS A 55 5.46 -24.10 9.62
CA CYS A 55 4.30 -23.28 9.29
C CYS A 55 3.54 -23.92 8.13
N ASP A 56 2.27 -24.28 8.35
CA ASP A 56 1.31 -24.68 7.32
C ASP A 56 0.23 -23.59 7.23
N VAL A 57 0.03 -23.06 6.02
CA VAL A 57 -1.02 -22.06 5.76
C VAL A 57 -2.21 -22.81 5.19
N ASP A 58 -3.31 -22.85 5.94
CA ASP A 58 -4.57 -23.47 5.51
C ASP A 58 -5.60 -22.45 5.02
N GLY A 59 -5.42 -21.18 5.40
CA GLY A 59 -6.27 -20.11 4.93
C GLY A 59 -5.68 -18.72 5.09
N ILE A 60 -6.28 -17.78 4.38
CA ILE A 60 -5.89 -16.37 4.36
C ILE A 60 -7.12 -15.53 4.67
N ASN A 61 -6.96 -14.54 5.54
CA ASN A 61 -7.98 -13.54 5.86
C ASN A 61 -7.43 -12.15 5.52
N LEU A 62 -7.86 -11.61 4.38
CA LEU A 62 -7.48 -10.28 3.91
C LEU A 62 -8.68 -9.33 4.08
N ARG A 63 -8.47 -8.20 4.75
CA ARG A 63 -9.49 -7.17 4.92
C ARG A 63 -8.90 -5.79 4.71
N VAL A 64 -9.66 -4.90 4.09
CA VAL A 64 -9.26 -3.51 3.90
C VAL A 64 -10.30 -2.61 4.55
N PHE A 65 -9.86 -1.71 5.41
CA PHE A 65 -10.70 -0.77 6.14
C PHE A 65 -10.29 0.66 5.81
N GLU A 66 -11.27 1.55 5.71
CA GLU A 66 -11.03 2.98 5.72
C GLU A 66 -10.57 3.42 7.12
N ALA A 67 -9.42 4.09 7.21
CA ALA A 67 -8.76 4.33 8.50
C ALA A 67 -9.56 5.28 9.41
N GLU A 68 -10.25 6.26 8.84
CA GLU A 68 -11.01 7.26 9.59
C GLU A 68 -12.36 6.73 10.09
N SER A 69 -13.07 5.95 9.27
CA SER A 69 -14.43 5.48 9.59
C SER A 69 -14.47 4.04 10.12
N GLY A 70 -13.39 3.28 9.99
CA GLY A 70 -13.37 1.84 10.27
C GLY A 70 -14.24 1.02 9.32
N ARG A 71 -14.76 1.62 8.25
CA ARG A 71 -15.64 0.95 7.29
C ARG A 71 -14.82 -0.04 6.46
N GLN A 72 -15.23 -1.31 6.49
CA GLN A 72 -14.66 -2.32 5.60
C GLN A 72 -15.04 -2.02 4.14
N VAL A 73 -14.03 -1.97 3.27
CA VAL A 73 -14.22 -1.71 1.83
C VAL A 73 -13.92 -2.92 0.96
N TYR A 74 -13.19 -3.88 1.50
CA TYR A 74 -12.88 -5.14 0.87
C TYR A 74 -12.65 -6.21 1.92
N ALA A 75 -13.05 -7.44 1.62
CA ALA A 75 -12.66 -8.61 2.37
C ALA A 75 -12.58 -9.81 1.43
N ASP A 76 -11.56 -10.62 1.64
CA ASP A 76 -11.42 -11.93 1.05
C ASP A 76 -11.02 -12.93 2.13
N THR A 77 -11.59 -14.11 2.04
CA THR A 77 -11.25 -15.24 2.91
C THR A 77 -11.19 -16.46 2.04
N SER A 78 -9.99 -17.03 1.93
CA SER A 78 -9.72 -18.16 1.08
C SER A 78 -9.13 -19.29 1.91
N ASP A 79 -9.65 -20.50 1.70
CA ASP A 79 -8.99 -21.71 2.14
C ASP A 79 -7.95 -22.04 1.07
N CYS A 80 -6.68 -22.13 1.43
CA CYS A 80 -5.61 -22.35 0.47
C CYS A 80 -4.36 -22.95 1.10
N CYS A 81 -3.44 -23.34 0.21
CA CYS A 81 -2.00 -23.29 0.42
C CYS A 81 -1.32 -24.42 1.23
N GLN A 82 -1.70 -25.68 0.97
CA GLN A 82 -0.91 -26.86 1.43
C GLN A 82 0.57 -26.82 1.02
N SER A 83 0.95 -26.00 0.03
CA SER A 83 2.33 -25.69 -0.29
C SER A 83 2.45 -24.22 -0.68
N TYR A 84 3.33 -23.49 0.01
CA TYR A 84 3.72 -22.12 -0.35
C TYR A 84 5.22 -22.05 -0.63
N SER A 85 5.63 -20.99 -1.32
CA SER A 85 7.03 -20.65 -1.56
C SER A 85 7.31 -19.30 -0.92
N THR A 86 8.51 -19.12 -0.36
CA THR A 86 8.96 -17.80 0.11
C THR A 86 9.28 -16.85 -1.04
N GLU A 87 9.40 -17.37 -2.27
CA GLU A 87 9.70 -16.60 -3.49
C GLU A 87 8.44 -16.20 -4.27
N THR A 88 7.31 -16.86 -4.01
CA THR A 88 6.05 -16.61 -4.72
C THR A 88 5.01 -16.07 -3.74
N PRO A 89 4.35 -14.94 -4.02
CA PRO A 89 3.33 -14.42 -3.13
C PRO A 89 2.15 -15.40 -3.03
N ILE A 90 1.66 -15.61 -1.81
CA ILE A 90 0.44 -16.39 -1.53
C ILE A 90 -0.83 -15.58 -1.84
N VAL A 91 -0.72 -14.26 -1.90
CA VAL A 91 -1.72 -13.35 -2.46
C VAL A 91 -1.03 -12.42 -3.43
N ASP A 92 -1.48 -12.39 -4.67
CA ASP A 92 -1.08 -11.42 -5.69
C ASP A 92 -2.34 -10.93 -6.38
N MET A 93 -2.85 -9.79 -5.92
CA MET A 93 -4.10 -9.23 -6.42
C MET A 93 -4.02 -7.72 -6.58
N THR A 94 -4.85 -7.19 -7.46
CA THR A 94 -5.09 -5.76 -7.57
C THR A 94 -6.42 -5.43 -6.90
N MET A 95 -6.46 -4.36 -6.11
CA MET A 95 -7.70 -3.85 -5.51
C MET A 95 -8.77 -3.62 -6.59
N PRO A 96 -10.00 -4.15 -6.40
CA PRO A 96 -11.04 -4.00 -7.40
C PRO A 96 -11.42 -2.54 -7.64
N GLU A 97 -11.78 -2.25 -8.88
CA GLU A 97 -12.20 -0.90 -9.27
C GLU A 97 -13.44 -0.46 -8.47
N GLY A 98 -13.38 0.75 -7.92
CA GLY A 98 -14.47 1.32 -7.12
C GLY A 98 -14.53 0.86 -5.65
N SER A 99 -13.70 -0.10 -5.23
CA SER A 99 -13.62 -0.51 -3.82
C SER A 99 -13.04 0.59 -2.93
N THR A 100 -12.10 1.38 -3.46
CA THR A 100 -11.47 2.48 -2.73
C THR A 100 -11.78 3.83 -3.39
N ARG A 101 -11.69 4.88 -2.59
CA ARG A 101 -11.87 6.27 -3.01
C ARG A 101 -10.52 6.94 -3.11
N PRO A 102 -10.32 7.93 -3.99
CA PRO A 102 -9.10 8.74 -4.00
C PRO A 102 -8.94 9.55 -2.72
N ASP A 103 -7.70 9.96 -2.42
CA ASP A 103 -7.34 10.80 -1.28
C ASP A 103 -7.88 10.29 0.08
N THR A 104 -7.91 8.97 0.24
CA THR A 104 -8.46 8.30 1.43
C THR A 104 -7.42 7.35 2.02
N ARG A 105 -7.35 7.27 3.34
CA ARG A 105 -6.42 6.38 4.03
C ARG A 105 -7.07 5.03 4.31
N TYR A 106 -6.33 3.96 4.06
CA TYR A 106 -6.79 2.58 4.24
C TYR A 106 -5.82 1.77 5.07
N ASN A 107 -6.35 0.90 5.93
CA ASN A 107 -5.59 -0.14 6.63
C ASN A 107 -5.88 -1.48 5.96
N ILE A 108 -4.83 -2.15 5.52
CA ILE A 108 -4.86 -3.49 4.94
C ILE A 108 -4.46 -4.45 6.06
N HIS A 109 -5.36 -5.34 6.44
CA HIS A 109 -5.18 -6.34 7.49
C HIS A 109 -5.08 -7.71 6.84
N VAL A 110 -4.04 -8.45 7.18
CA VAL A 110 -3.80 -9.81 6.68
C VAL A 110 -3.50 -10.71 7.85
N ALA A 111 -4.22 -11.82 7.96
CA ALA A 111 -3.89 -12.89 8.89
C ALA A 111 -3.90 -14.24 8.17
N LEU A 112 -3.03 -15.14 8.60
CA LEU A 112 -2.95 -16.51 8.10
C LEU A 112 -3.61 -17.45 9.11
N ARG A 113 -4.30 -18.47 8.61
CA ARG A 113 -4.93 -19.54 9.39
C ARG A 113 -4.10 -20.81 9.24
N ASP A 114 -3.89 -21.50 10.36
CA ASP A 114 -3.23 -22.80 10.46
C ASP A 114 -4.16 -23.75 11.24
N ASP A 115 -4.73 -24.72 10.51
CA ASP A 115 -5.72 -25.69 10.97
C ASP A 115 -5.08 -26.93 11.62
N ALA A 116 -3.73 -27.05 11.62
CA ALA A 116 -3.01 -28.16 12.28
C ALA A 116 -3.26 -28.24 13.79
N ARG A 117 -3.94 -27.24 14.36
CA ARG A 117 -4.38 -27.21 15.76
C ARG A 117 -5.55 -28.14 16.10
N GLY A 118 -6.20 -28.81 15.13
CA GLY A 118 -7.13 -29.92 15.41
C GLY A 118 -8.34 -29.58 16.30
N LEU A 119 -8.71 -28.30 16.37
CA LEU A 119 -9.77 -27.80 17.23
C LEU A 119 -11.03 -27.57 16.39
N SER A 120 -11.91 -28.57 16.37
CA SER A 120 -13.28 -28.44 15.86
C SER A 120 -14.05 -27.48 16.76
N PHE A 121 -14.18 -26.23 16.33
CA PHE A 121 -15.03 -25.24 16.97
C PHE A 121 -15.98 -24.64 15.95
N GLY A 122 -17.19 -24.30 16.42
CA GLY A 122 -18.26 -23.73 15.62
C GLY A 122 -17.82 -22.48 14.86
N THR A 123 -18.51 -22.23 13.75
CA THR A 123 -18.31 -21.24 12.67
C THR A 123 -18.06 -19.78 13.07
N ASP A 124 -17.91 -19.49 14.36
CA ASP A 124 -17.99 -18.17 14.96
C ASP A 124 -16.68 -17.81 15.70
N SER A 125 -15.73 -18.77 15.83
CA SER A 125 -14.50 -18.65 16.64
C SER A 125 -13.24 -18.43 15.79
N PHE A 126 -13.33 -17.60 14.75
CA PHE A 126 -12.23 -17.39 13.78
C PHE A 126 -11.00 -16.68 14.39
N SER A 127 -11.05 -16.14 15.62
CA SER A 127 -9.94 -15.35 16.20
C SER A 127 -8.79 -16.17 16.77
N ASP A 128 -9.03 -17.42 17.18
CA ASP A 128 -8.06 -18.17 18.01
C ASP A 128 -7.07 -19.01 17.16
N GLN A 129 -7.29 -19.04 15.85
CA GLN A 129 -6.47 -19.77 14.87
C GLN A 129 -5.77 -18.85 13.87
N LEU A 130 -5.94 -17.53 14.01
CA LEU A 130 -5.28 -16.55 13.16
C LEU A 130 -3.94 -16.15 13.75
N SER A 131 -2.96 -15.94 12.87
CA SER A 131 -1.75 -15.20 13.19
C SER A 131 -2.08 -13.80 13.71
N ALA A 132 -1.11 -13.16 14.39
CA ALA A 132 -1.19 -11.72 14.54
C ALA A 132 -1.34 -11.07 13.15
N PRO A 133 -2.27 -10.13 12.94
CA PRO A 133 -2.48 -9.57 11.63
C PRO A 133 -1.30 -8.67 11.25
N ALA A 134 -0.74 -8.86 10.07
CA ALA A 134 0.08 -7.84 9.45
C ALA A 134 -0.84 -6.69 9.03
N VAL A 135 -0.46 -5.46 9.40
CA VAL A 135 -1.23 -4.26 9.08
C VAL A 135 -0.34 -3.26 8.35
N VAL A 136 -0.79 -2.84 7.17
CA VAL A 136 -0.18 -1.75 6.41
C VAL A 136 -1.19 -0.66 6.15
N THR A 137 -0.77 0.58 6.36
CA THR A 137 -1.56 1.76 6.03
C THR A 137 -1.14 2.29 4.67
N VAL A 138 -2.09 2.64 3.81
CA VAL A 138 -1.84 3.36 2.54
C VAL A 138 -2.72 4.57 2.40
N THR A 139 -2.28 5.52 1.59
CA THR A 139 -3.10 6.67 1.19
C THR A 139 -3.32 6.63 -0.31
N THR A 140 -4.57 6.46 -0.74
CA THR A 140 -4.89 6.58 -2.15
C THR A 140 -4.74 8.03 -2.59
N SER A 141 -4.44 8.24 -3.86
CA SER A 141 -4.21 9.58 -4.40
C SER A 141 -4.99 9.81 -5.69
N GLU A 142 -5.71 10.93 -5.74
CA GLU A 142 -6.46 11.31 -6.94
C GLU A 142 -5.56 11.59 -8.16
N SER A 143 -4.38 12.19 -7.95
CA SER A 143 -3.45 12.45 -9.05
C SER A 143 -2.95 11.15 -9.68
N LEU A 144 -2.54 10.18 -8.85
CA LEU A 144 -2.14 8.86 -9.30
C LEU A 144 -3.30 8.14 -10.00
N TYR A 145 -4.52 8.26 -9.47
CA TYR A 145 -5.72 7.68 -10.08
C TYR A 145 -6.01 8.23 -11.47
N ARG A 146 -5.97 9.55 -11.64
CA ARG A 146 -6.28 10.20 -12.92
C ARG A 146 -5.26 9.85 -13.99
N THR A 147 -3.97 9.76 -13.63
CA THR A 147 -2.90 9.31 -14.53
C THR A 147 -3.10 7.87 -14.98
N ALA A 148 -3.56 6.97 -14.09
CA ALA A 148 -3.80 5.56 -14.43
C ALA A 148 -5.08 5.33 -15.26
N ARG A 149 -6.16 6.09 -14.98
CA ARG A 149 -7.49 5.79 -15.55
C ARG A 149 -7.75 6.40 -16.92
N GLN A 150 -6.98 7.41 -17.35
CA GLN A 150 -7.21 8.04 -18.66
C GLN A 150 -5.91 8.43 -19.36
N PRO A 151 -5.52 7.77 -20.46
CA PRO A 151 -5.16 8.55 -21.63
C PRO A 151 -6.43 9.31 -22.00
N GLN A 152 -6.58 10.57 -21.57
CA GLN A 152 -7.66 11.42 -22.10
C GLN A 152 -7.42 11.55 -23.60
N GLN A 153 -8.08 10.68 -24.37
CA GLN A 153 -7.96 10.68 -25.82
C GLN A 153 -8.41 12.06 -26.31
N GLY A 154 -7.51 12.77 -26.98
CA GLY A 154 -7.73 14.14 -27.47
C GLY A 154 -7.09 15.25 -26.62
N LEU A 155 -6.49 14.94 -25.46
CA LEU A 155 -5.67 15.90 -24.73
C LEU A 155 -4.19 15.64 -24.96
N ASP A 156 -3.42 16.71 -25.12
CA ASP A 156 -1.98 16.63 -25.23
C ASP A 156 -1.37 16.22 -23.87
N ALA A 157 -0.25 15.51 -23.93
CA ALA A 157 0.55 15.20 -22.75
C ALA A 157 1.21 16.47 -22.24
N MET A 158 1.17 16.69 -20.93
CA MET A 158 1.79 17.80 -20.24
C MET A 158 2.77 17.29 -19.19
N VAL A 159 3.83 18.05 -18.93
CA VAL A 159 4.87 17.67 -17.98
C VAL A 159 5.63 18.90 -17.48
N PHE A 160 6.15 18.82 -16.25
CA PHE A 160 7.08 19.80 -15.69
C PHE A 160 8.52 19.27 -15.66
N ALA A 161 9.46 20.17 -15.91
CA ALA A 161 10.85 20.02 -15.53
C ALA A 161 11.24 21.13 -14.55
N VAL A 162 12.13 20.86 -13.60
CA VAL A 162 12.55 21.84 -12.60
C VAL A 162 14.05 21.77 -12.35
N ASP A 163 14.66 22.91 -12.00
CA ASP A 163 15.93 22.93 -11.30
C ASP A 163 15.68 23.11 -9.80
N ARG A 164 16.52 22.52 -8.95
CA ARG A 164 16.35 22.57 -7.48
C ARG A 164 16.56 23.96 -6.87
N ARG A 165 16.54 25.01 -7.69
CA ARG A 165 16.67 26.43 -7.35
C ARG A 165 15.38 27.20 -7.67
N GLY A 166 14.31 26.50 -8.05
CA GLY A 166 12.98 27.05 -8.30
C GLY A 166 12.72 27.43 -9.76
N ARG A 167 13.67 27.21 -10.67
CA ARG A 167 13.38 27.34 -12.10
C ARG A 167 12.54 26.15 -12.54
N TYR A 168 11.64 26.38 -13.49
CA TYR A 168 10.84 25.32 -14.08
C TYR A 168 10.64 25.55 -15.58
N GLY A 169 10.28 24.47 -16.26
CA GLY A 169 9.75 24.47 -17.62
C GLY A 169 8.49 23.62 -17.65
N HIS A 170 7.48 24.09 -18.36
CA HIS A 170 6.25 23.35 -18.62
C HIS A 170 6.11 23.17 -20.13
N ALA A 171 5.72 21.99 -20.56
CA ALA A 171 5.43 21.76 -21.97
C ALA A 171 4.19 20.90 -22.15
N LYS A 172 3.62 21.06 -23.34
CA LYS A 172 2.45 20.33 -23.82
C LYS A 172 2.72 19.83 -25.24
N ALA A 173 2.53 18.54 -25.49
CA ALA A 173 2.64 17.97 -26.83
C ALA A 173 1.75 16.73 -27.00
N PRO A 174 1.30 16.41 -28.23
CA PRO A 174 0.59 15.16 -28.50
C PRO A 174 1.40 13.91 -28.11
N ASP A 175 2.72 13.98 -28.27
CA ASP A 175 3.69 12.94 -27.94
C ASP A 175 4.34 13.20 -26.57
N PRO A 176 4.29 12.24 -25.62
CA PRO A 176 4.90 12.38 -24.29
C PRO A 176 6.39 12.73 -24.33
N GLU A 177 7.17 12.13 -25.23
CA GLU A 177 8.62 12.37 -25.32
C GLU A 177 8.94 13.76 -25.88
N ALA A 178 8.13 14.25 -26.82
CA ALA A 178 8.19 15.65 -27.24
C ALA A 178 7.88 16.61 -26.08
N ALA A 179 6.87 16.32 -25.25
CA ALA A 179 6.56 17.13 -24.07
C ALA A 179 7.74 17.16 -23.09
N ARG A 180 8.35 16.01 -22.78
CA ARG A 180 9.54 15.92 -21.91
C ARG A 180 10.69 16.77 -22.40
N ARG A 181 11.07 16.62 -23.67
CA ARG A 181 12.18 17.39 -24.26
C ARG A 181 11.92 18.89 -24.21
N SER A 182 10.71 19.33 -24.57
CA SER A 182 10.36 20.75 -24.53
C SER A 182 10.32 21.31 -23.11
N ALA A 183 9.85 20.56 -22.12
CA ALA A 183 9.86 21.01 -20.73
C ALA A 183 11.29 21.25 -20.23
N LEU A 184 12.21 20.33 -20.53
CA LEU A 184 13.63 20.47 -20.22
C LEU A 184 14.26 21.68 -20.94
N GLU A 185 13.96 21.87 -22.22
CA GLU A 185 14.43 23.02 -23.00
C GLU A 185 13.92 24.35 -22.41
N PHE A 186 12.65 24.42 -22.03
CA PHE A 186 12.07 25.61 -21.38
C PHE A 186 12.66 25.87 -19.99
N CYS A 187 12.98 24.82 -19.24
CA CYS A 187 13.68 24.95 -17.96
C CYS A 187 15.11 25.50 -18.17
N GLY A 188 15.78 25.13 -19.26
CA GLY A 188 16.86 25.94 -19.83
C GLY A 188 18.21 25.85 -19.13
N ASN A 189 18.48 24.78 -18.36
CA ASN A 189 19.82 24.45 -17.89
C ASN A 189 20.02 22.93 -17.72
N SER A 190 21.26 22.51 -17.48
CA SER A 190 21.63 21.10 -17.32
C SER A 190 21.21 20.48 -15.99
N ASP A 191 20.83 21.28 -15.01
CA ASP A 191 20.36 20.84 -13.69
C ASP A 191 18.85 20.55 -13.68
N CYS A 192 18.17 20.77 -14.81
CA CYS A 192 16.74 20.54 -14.95
C CYS A 192 16.42 19.04 -15.08
N GLU A 193 15.49 18.56 -14.26
CA GLU A 193 14.97 17.19 -14.29
C GLU A 193 13.45 17.18 -14.47
N VAL A 194 12.93 16.20 -15.23
CA VAL A 194 11.49 15.97 -15.33
C VAL A 194 11.00 15.33 -14.02
N ILE A 195 9.98 15.92 -13.40
CA ILE A 195 9.52 15.54 -12.04
C ILE A 195 8.19 14.81 -11.99
N ASP A 196 7.48 14.73 -13.13
CA ASP A 196 6.25 13.97 -13.27
C ASP A 196 6.25 13.13 -14.55
N GLU A 197 5.52 12.03 -14.52
CA GLU A 197 5.21 11.27 -15.73
C GLU A 197 4.25 12.11 -16.61
N PRO A 198 4.47 12.23 -17.93
CA PRO A 198 3.62 13.04 -18.79
C PRO A 198 2.14 12.68 -18.65
N VAL A 199 1.34 13.65 -18.25
CA VAL A 199 -0.08 13.48 -17.94
C VAL A 199 -0.97 14.04 -19.05
N ARG A 200 -2.06 13.34 -19.37
CA ARG A 200 -3.13 13.86 -20.25
C ARG A 200 -4.30 14.34 -19.39
N ALA A 201 -4.23 15.59 -18.93
CA ALA A 201 -5.23 16.20 -18.05
C ALA A 201 -5.72 17.54 -18.62
N ARG A 202 -6.92 18.00 -18.20
CA ARG A 202 -7.45 19.31 -18.62
C ARG A 202 -6.61 20.46 -18.09
N CYS A 203 -6.19 20.38 -16.83
CA CYS A 203 -5.38 21.38 -16.15
C CYS A 203 -4.20 20.74 -15.41
N HIS A 204 -3.09 21.47 -15.33
CA HIS A 204 -1.83 21.06 -14.73
C HIS A 204 -1.22 22.23 -13.95
N ALA A 205 -0.68 21.99 -12.76
CA ALA A 205 -0.11 23.03 -11.93
C ALA A 205 1.12 22.54 -11.18
N LEU A 206 2.02 23.48 -10.88
CA LEU A 206 3.24 23.29 -10.12
C LEU A 206 3.22 24.20 -8.90
N ALA A 207 3.42 23.60 -7.73
CA ALA A 207 3.71 24.29 -6.49
C ALA A 207 5.15 24.03 -6.08
N GLN A 208 5.86 25.05 -5.60
CA GLN A 208 7.23 24.88 -5.08
C GLN A 208 7.45 25.66 -3.79
N ARG A 209 8.55 25.32 -3.13
CA ARG A 209 9.17 26.08 -2.06
C ARG A 209 10.68 25.94 -2.16
N THR A 210 11.39 27.07 -2.12
CA THR A 210 12.86 27.12 -2.14
C THR A 210 13.46 27.59 -0.81
N GLU A 211 12.64 28.13 0.09
CA GLU A 211 13.11 28.61 1.40
C GLU A 211 13.29 27.45 2.40
N GLY A 212 14.52 27.25 2.87
CA GLY A 212 14.87 26.20 3.84
C GLY A 212 15.14 24.83 3.23
N GLY A 213 15.07 24.72 1.89
CA GLY A 213 15.19 23.49 1.11
C GLY A 213 14.36 23.57 -0.16
N TYR A 214 14.48 22.58 -1.04
CA TYR A 214 13.70 22.52 -2.28
C TYR A 214 12.60 21.45 -2.17
N TRP A 215 11.36 21.88 -2.26
CA TRP A 215 10.17 21.02 -2.31
C TRP A 215 9.27 21.43 -3.44
N TRP A 216 8.56 20.46 -4.00
CA TRP A 216 7.65 20.69 -5.11
C TRP A 216 6.46 19.75 -5.02
N GLY A 217 5.41 20.10 -5.74
CA GLY A 217 4.21 19.28 -5.92
C GLY A 217 3.56 19.58 -7.25
N VAL A 218 3.27 18.53 -8.00
CA VAL A 218 2.55 18.61 -9.28
C VAL A 218 1.11 18.19 -9.05
N GLY A 219 0.17 18.96 -9.60
CA GLY A 219 -1.26 18.73 -9.46
C GLY A 219 -1.98 18.74 -10.81
N THR A 220 -2.89 17.79 -11.01
CA THR A 220 -3.77 17.73 -12.19
C THR A 220 -5.22 17.97 -11.82
N GLY A 221 -5.99 18.56 -12.74
CA GLY A 221 -7.32 19.11 -12.48
C GLY A 221 -8.26 18.98 -13.68
N SER A 222 -9.57 18.82 -13.43
CA SER A 222 -10.61 19.19 -14.41
C SER A 222 -10.77 20.71 -14.54
N SER A 223 -10.34 21.44 -13.51
CA SER A 223 -10.29 22.89 -13.45
C SER A 223 -8.93 23.36 -12.93
N GLU A 224 -8.61 24.63 -13.15
CA GLU A 224 -7.39 25.26 -12.62
C GLU A 224 -7.37 25.26 -11.09
N THR A 225 -8.51 25.51 -10.46
CA THR A 225 -8.69 25.45 -9.01
C THR A 225 -8.33 24.06 -8.46
N ASP A 226 -8.79 22.99 -9.12
CA ASP A 226 -8.46 21.62 -8.69
C ASP A 226 -6.96 21.33 -8.86
N ALA A 227 -6.38 21.72 -10.01
CA ALA A 227 -4.97 21.48 -10.29
C ALA A 227 -4.07 22.18 -9.27
N THR A 228 -4.35 23.46 -8.98
CA THR A 228 -3.58 24.26 -8.01
C THR A 228 -3.76 23.78 -6.58
N ALA A 229 -5.00 23.44 -6.16
CA ALA A 229 -5.25 22.86 -4.85
C ALA A 229 -4.50 21.54 -4.65
N ASN A 230 -4.48 20.69 -5.69
CA ASN A 230 -3.74 19.43 -5.68
C ASN A 230 -2.23 19.67 -5.61
N ALA A 231 -1.68 20.53 -6.47
CA ALA A 231 -0.25 20.84 -6.51
C ALA A 231 0.26 21.33 -5.14
N ARG A 232 -0.47 22.27 -4.53
CA ARG A 232 -0.18 22.79 -3.19
C ARG A 232 -0.19 21.67 -2.14
N ARG A 233 -1.26 20.85 -2.12
CA ARG A 233 -1.38 19.72 -1.18
C ARG A 233 -0.25 18.69 -1.34
N PHE A 234 0.25 18.46 -2.55
CA PHE A 234 1.40 17.59 -2.77
C PHE A 234 2.67 18.19 -2.20
N CYS A 235 2.93 19.45 -2.52
CA CYS A 235 4.14 20.13 -2.04
C CYS A 235 4.16 20.21 -0.51
N GLU A 236 3.06 20.63 0.12
CA GLU A 236 2.96 20.82 1.57
C GLU A 236 3.03 19.51 2.36
N ARG A 237 2.72 18.36 1.75
CA ARG A 237 2.94 17.05 2.38
C ARG A 237 4.40 16.69 2.52
N ALA A 238 5.26 17.18 1.62
CA ALA A 238 6.70 16.94 1.65
C ALA A 238 7.46 18.08 2.34
N ALA A 239 6.91 19.30 2.35
CA ALA A 239 7.60 20.52 2.76
C ALA A 239 7.32 20.97 4.21
N PRO A 240 8.37 21.40 4.91
CA PRO A 240 8.54 22.46 5.89
C PRO A 240 7.50 23.54 6.22
N GLY A 241 6.23 23.52 5.83
CA GLY A 241 5.32 24.68 5.87
C GLY A 241 4.70 24.98 4.49
N GLY A 242 4.38 26.25 4.19
CA GLY A 242 3.60 26.59 3.00
C GLY A 242 4.38 26.47 1.68
N CYS A 243 3.70 26.01 0.64
CA CYS A 243 4.19 26.08 -0.74
C CYS A 243 3.43 27.12 -1.55
N GLU A 244 4.11 27.72 -2.52
CA GLU A 244 3.53 28.70 -3.44
C GLU A 244 3.19 28.04 -4.77
N ILE A 245 2.17 28.54 -5.46
CA ILE A 245 1.86 28.12 -6.83
C ILE A 245 2.71 28.96 -7.77
N ASP A 246 3.65 28.31 -8.45
CA ASP A 246 4.50 28.99 -9.43
C ASP A 246 3.89 29.00 -10.83
N TYR A 247 3.10 27.98 -11.16
CA TYR A 247 2.51 27.84 -12.47
C TYR A 247 1.22 27.01 -12.48
N SER A 248 0.29 27.40 -13.35
CA SER A 248 -0.89 26.63 -13.70
C SER A 248 -1.20 26.81 -15.20
N TYR A 249 -1.74 25.77 -15.82
CA TYR A 249 -2.15 25.79 -17.21
C TYR A 249 -3.33 24.86 -17.46
N CYS A 250 -4.24 25.27 -18.33
CA CYS A 250 -5.33 24.44 -18.83
C CYS A 250 -5.34 24.45 -20.37
N GLN A 251 -5.62 23.29 -20.97
CA GLN A 251 -5.77 23.12 -22.43
C GLN A 251 -7.23 23.02 -22.86
#